data_AF-A0A840IMW3-F1
#
_entry.id   AF-A0A840IMW3-F1
#
_cell.length_a   1.000
_cell.length_b   1.000
_cell.length_c   1.000
_cell.angle_alpha   90.00
_cell.angle_beta   90.00
_cell.angle_gamma   90.00
#
_symmetry.space_group_name_H-M   'P 1'
#
loop_
_entity.id
_entity.type
_entity.pdbx_description
1 polymer ?
#
loop_
_entity_poly.entity_id
_entity_poly.type
_entity_poly.pdbx_seq_one_letter_code
_entity_poly.pdbx_strand_id
1 'polypeptide(L)'
;MRRLTRALTAAVAATAFAVTGAATASATPQAHPGSMAAEFGTAAPSSSVRLIGDTYPSKWRDIPQDSVVDDWNMYNRECVSWAAFNIAEHGESANNYGDAKYWDDNAGQNGYQVDSNPTPGSIAQTDAGTYGHVAIVDSVHGDTATVEDYNWAGDGHYLVHDIPVGDFRYIHFYA
;
A
#
# COMPACT_ATOMS: atom_id res chain seq x y z
N MET A 1 -25.39 11.96 79.11
CA MET A 1 -25.88 12.29 77.76
C MET A 1 -24.70 12.27 76.80
N ARG A 2 -24.48 11.18 76.06
CA ARG A 2 -23.42 11.06 75.06
C ARG A 2 -24.08 10.96 73.69
N ARG A 3 -23.93 11.98 72.85
CA ARG A 3 -24.42 11.98 71.47
C ARG A 3 -23.34 11.33 70.59
N LEU A 4 -23.70 10.21 69.96
CA LEU A 4 -22.90 9.52 68.95
C LEU A 4 -23.05 10.27 67.62
N THR A 5 -21.99 10.91 67.13
CA THR A 5 -21.94 11.49 65.79
C THR A 5 -21.45 10.41 64.82
N ARG A 6 -22.35 9.91 63.96
CA ARG A 6 -21.99 9.04 62.82
C ARG A 6 -21.28 9.89 61.77
N ALA A 7 -20.03 9.56 61.46
CA ALA A 7 -19.37 10.04 60.25
C ALA A 7 -19.94 9.29 59.04
N LEU A 8 -20.53 10.03 58.10
CA LEU A 8 -20.87 9.53 56.76
C LEU A 8 -19.66 9.71 55.87
N THR A 9 -19.00 8.61 55.52
CA THR A 9 -17.97 8.58 54.46
C THR A 9 -18.69 8.62 53.12
N ALA A 10 -18.57 9.73 52.39
CA ALA A 10 -19.03 9.82 51.01
C ALA A 10 -18.01 9.11 50.11
N ALA A 11 -18.42 8.02 49.46
CA ALA A 11 -17.65 7.37 48.41
C ALA A 11 -17.75 8.22 47.13
N VAL A 12 -16.62 8.75 46.67
CA VAL A 12 -16.53 9.38 45.34
C VAL A 12 -16.43 8.26 44.31
N ALA A 13 -17.49 8.06 43.55
CA ALA A 13 -17.47 7.16 42.40
C ALA A 13 -16.64 7.82 41.28
N ALA A 14 -15.43 7.32 41.06
CA ALA A 14 -14.66 7.64 39.87
C ALA A 14 -15.28 6.89 38.69
N THR A 15 -16.02 7.61 37.85
CA THR A 15 -16.45 7.10 36.54
C THR A 15 -15.23 6.96 35.65
N ALA A 16 -14.75 5.73 35.48
CA ALA A 16 -13.82 5.40 34.42
C ALA A 16 -14.56 5.57 33.07
N PHE A 17 -14.19 6.58 32.30
CA PHE A 17 -14.52 6.64 30.87
C PHE A 17 -13.78 5.47 30.21
N ALA A 18 -14.52 4.41 29.87
CA ALA A 18 -14.03 3.43 28.93
C ALA A 18 -13.90 4.12 27.57
N VAL A 19 -12.67 4.38 27.13
CA VAL A 19 -12.39 4.74 25.74
C VAL A 19 -12.67 3.47 24.93
N THR A 20 -13.89 3.32 24.44
CA THR A 20 -14.21 2.33 23.41
C THR A 20 -13.70 2.87 22.07
N GLY A 21 -12.38 2.92 21.94
CA GLY A 21 -11.72 2.99 20.65
C GLY A 21 -11.61 1.58 20.12
N ALA A 22 -12.73 1.00 19.67
CA ALA A 22 -12.65 -0.11 18.74
C ALA A 22 -12.09 0.52 17.45
N ALA A 23 -10.76 0.49 17.30
CA ALA A 23 -10.16 0.57 15.99
C ALA A 23 -10.84 -0.52 15.18
N THR A 24 -11.74 -0.14 14.29
CA THR A 24 -12.22 -1.05 13.26
C THR A 24 -10.96 -1.45 12.52
N ALA A 25 -10.46 -2.66 12.79
CA ALA A 25 -9.50 -3.29 11.91
C ALA A 25 -10.12 -3.18 10.52
N SER A 26 -9.51 -2.37 9.64
CA SER A 26 -9.86 -2.40 8.22
C SER A 26 -9.74 -3.86 7.83
N ALA A 27 -10.87 -4.51 7.56
CA ALA A 27 -10.86 -5.91 7.17
C ALA A 27 -9.91 -6.02 5.98
N THR A 28 -8.94 -6.93 6.06
CA THR A 28 -8.06 -7.25 4.94
C THR A 28 -8.95 -7.44 3.70
N PRO A 29 -8.67 -6.75 2.58
CA PRO A 29 -9.49 -6.90 1.38
C PRO A 29 -9.63 -8.37 1.00
N GLN A 30 -10.83 -8.78 0.60
CA GLN A 30 -11.03 -10.15 0.17
C GLN A 30 -10.29 -10.37 -1.16
N ALA A 31 -9.36 -11.30 -1.20
CA ALA A 31 -8.62 -11.63 -2.41
C ALA A 31 -9.54 -12.20 -3.50
N HIS A 32 -9.48 -11.62 -4.70
CA HIS A 32 -10.11 -12.18 -5.89
C HIS A 32 -9.23 -13.32 -6.45
N PRO A 33 -9.83 -14.38 -7.03
CA PRO A 33 -9.05 -15.46 -7.66
C PRO A 33 -8.11 -14.92 -8.74
N GLY A 34 -6.83 -15.28 -8.65
CA GLY A 34 -5.78 -14.83 -9.57
C GLY A 34 -5.19 -13.46 -9.26
N SER A 35 -5.60 -12.80 -8.16
CA SER A 35 -4.96 -11.58 -7.68
C SER A 35 -3.67 -11.89 -6.91
N MET A 36 -2.84 -10.88 -6.73
CA MET A 36 -1.62 -11.00 -5.92
C MET A 36 -1.91 -11.34 -4.47
N ALA A 37 -2.98 -10.79 -3.90
CA ALA A 37 -3.47 -11.19 -2.57
C ALA A 37 -3.82 -12.69 -2.46
N ALA A 38 -4.26 -13.33 -3.55
CA ALA A 38 -4.55 -14.77 -3.54
C ALA A 38 -3.25 -15.61 -3.62
N GLU A 39 -2.20 -15.08 -4.24
CA GLU A 39 -0.92 -15.76 -4.43
C GLU A 39 0.02 -15.58 -3.22
N PHE A 40 0.12 -14.35 -2.72
CA PHE A 40 1.05 -13.95 -1.65
C PHE A 40 0.37 -13.70 -0.29
N GLY A 41 -0.95 -13.61 -0.27
CA GLY A 41 -1.68 -13.13 0.91
C GLY A 41 -1.65 -11.61 1.03
N THR A 42 -2.17 -11.09 2.14
CA THR A 42 -2.10 -9.65 2.46
C THR A 42 -1.77 -9.50 3.93
N ALA A 43 -0.56 -9.03 4.22
CA ALA A 43 -0.10 -8.77 5.58
C ALA A 43 -0.44 -7.33 6.00
N ALA A 44 -0.84 -7.14 7.25
CA ALA A 44 -1.06 -5.80 7.79
C ALA A 44 0.27 -5.02 7.78
N PRO A 45 0.26 -3.71 7.49
CA PRO A 45 1.48 -2.95 7.35
C PRO A 45 2.19 -2.77 8.70
N SER A 46 3.50 -3.00 8.72
CA SER A 46 4.35 -2.78 9.90
C SER A 46 4.56 -1.30 10.22
N SER A 47 4.43 -0.43 9.21
CA SER A 47 4.41 1.03 9.36
C SER A 47 2.99 1.59 9.25
N SER A 48 2.69 2.63 10.04
CA SER A 48 1.46 3.44 9.89
C SER A 48 1.71 4.79 9.22
N VAL A 49 2.99 5.11 8.96
CA VAL A 49 3.36 6.27 8.15
C VAL A 49 3.12 5.91 6.70
N ARG A 50 2.55 6.85 5.94
CA ARG A 50 2.39 6.76 4.49
C ARG A 50 3.24 7.85 3.87
N LEU A 51 4.29 7.45 3.18
CA LEU A 51 5.20 8.32 2.47
C LEU A 51 4.45 9.04 1.34
N ILE A 52 3.50 8.34 0.71
CA ILE A 52 2.79 8.82 -0.47
C ILE A 52 1.32 9.08 -0.12
N GLY A 53 0.62 8.04 0.34
CA GLY A 53 -0.83 8.05 0.50
C GLY A 53 -1.57 7.95 -0.85
N ASP A 54 -2.88 7.76 -0.80
CA ASP A 54 -3.71 7.67 -2.01
C ASP A 54 -3.91 9.05 -2.67
N THR A 55 -2.92 9.48 -3.44
CA THR A 55 -2.88 10.72 -4.21
C THR A 55 -3.36 10.53 -5.65
N TYR A 56 -3.87 9.33 -6.00
CA TYR A 56 -4.23 8.99 -7.37
C TYR A 56 -5.33 9.94 -7.87
N PRO A 57 -5.17 10.59 -9.04
CA PRO A 57 -6.11 11.61 -9.48
C PRO A 57 -7.55 11.07 -9.56
N SER A 58 -8.50 11.84 -9.01
CA SER A 58 -9.92 11.45 -8.95
C SER A 58 -10.51 11.08 -10.30
N LYS A 59 -10.02 11.70 -11.40
CA LYS A 59 -10.43 11.37 -12.77
C LYS A 59 -10.22 9.90 -13.15
N TRP A 60 -9.31 9.20 -12.47
CA TRP A 60 -9.02 7.78 -12.69
C TRP A 60 -9.35 6.91 -11.48
N ARG A 61 -9.18 7.43 -10.26
CA ARG A 61 -9.51 6.72 -9.01
C ARG A 61 -11.01 6.48 -8.83
N ASP A 62 -11.83 7.48 -9.12
CA ASP A 62 -13.25 7.51 -8.69
C ASP A 62 -14.20 6.93 -9.76
N ILE A 63 -13.66 6.29 -10.79
CA ILE A 63 -14.40 5.63 -11.87
C ILE A 63 -14.15 4.11 -11.85
N PRO A 64 -14.96 3.28 -12.54
CA PRO A 64 -14.73 1.84 -12.56
C PRO A 64 -13.31 1.51 -13.04
N GLN A 65 -12.73 0.47 -12.45
CA GLN A 65 -11.48 -0.13 -12.91
C GLN A 65 -11.59 -0.52 -14.40
N ASP A 66 -10.48 -0.42 -15.13
CA ASP A 66 -10.40 -0.76 -16.56
C ASP A 66 -11.39 -0.03 -17.49
N SER A 67 -11.93 1.12 -17.06
CA SER A 67 -12.92 1.85 -17.85
C SER A 67 -12.30 2.87 -18.79
N VAL A 68 -11.07 3.31 -18.50
CA VAL A 68 -10.32 4.26 -19.33
C VAL A 68 -8.83 3.92 -19.33
N VAL A 69 -8.14 4.41 -20.34
CA VAL A 69 -6.68 4.45 -20.39
C VAL A 69 -6.23 5.81 -19.85
N ASP A 70 -5.20 5.81 -19.01
CA ASP A 70 -4.63 7.00 -18.37
C ASP A 70 -3.57 7.70 -19.26
N ASP A 71 -2.91 8.71 -18.69
CA ASP A 71 -1.92 9.52 -19.42
C ASP A 71 -0.60 8.75 -19.68
N TRP A 72 -0.39 7.59 -19.04
CA TRP A 72 0.79 6.72 -19.19
C TRP A 72 0.53 5.48 -20.06
N ASN A 73 -0.64 5.43 -20.70
CA ASN A 73 -1.12 4.34 -21.53
C ASN A 73 -1.38 3.04 -20.74
N MET A 74 -1.85 3.17 -19.50
CA MET A 74 -2.25 2.08 -18.62
C MET A 74 -3.74 2.14 -18.31
N TYR A 75 -4.38 1.00 -18.04
CA TYR A 75 -5.76 1.01 -17.57
C TYR A 75 -5.86 1.57 -16.15
N ASN A 76 -6.89 2.37 -15.89
CA ASN A 76 -7.04 3.05 -14.60
C ASN A 76 -7.28 2.06 -13.45
N ARG A 77 -6.79 2.42 -12.26
CA ARG A 77 -6.86 1.63 -11.01
C ARG A 77 -6.07 0.32 -11.02
N GLU A 78 -5.20 0.12 -12.01
CA GLU A 78 -4.19 -0.93 -12.01
C GLU A 78 -2.91 -0.51 -11.28
N CYS A 79 -2.14 -1.50 -10.82
CA CYS A 79 -0.87 -1.27 -10.15
C CYS A 79 0.12 -0.46 -11.00
N VAL A 80 0.19 -0.80 -12.30
CA VAL A 80 1.03 -0.12 -13.30
C VAL A 80 0.63 1.33 -13.53
N SER A 81 -0.67 1.63 -13.50
CA SER A 81 -1.21 2.99 -13.65
C SER A 81 -0.86 3.86 -12.43
N TRP A 82 -1.08 3.31 -11.24
CA TRP A 82 -0.71 3.97 -9.98
C TRP A 82 0.79 4.26 -9.88
N ALA A 83 1.63 3.27 -10.21
CA ALA A 83 3.08 3.43 -10.17
C ALA A 83 3.58 4.43 -11.22
N ALA A 84 3.06 4.39 -12.46
CA ALA A 84 3.44 5.31 -13.52
C ALA A 84 3.08 6.77 -13.19
N PHE A 85 1.91 6.99 -12.58
CA PHE A 85 1.52 8.29 -12.03
C PHE A 85 2.53 8.81 -11.02
N ASN A 86 2.87 8.01 -10.01
CA ASN A 86 3.82 8.43 -8.98
C ASN A 86 5.19 8.74 -9.56
N ILE A 87 5.72 7.88 -10.43
CA ILE A 87 6.99 8.11 -11.12
C ILE A 87 6.98 9.46 -11.86
N ALA A 88 5.87 9.81 -12.51
CA ALA A 88 5.75 11.07 -13.24
C ALA A 88 5.66 12.32 -12.35
N GLU A 89 5.07 12.21 -11.15
CA GLU A 89 5.11 13.31 -10.16
C GLU A 89 6.54 13.63 -9.71
N HIS A 90 7.47 12.68 -9.85
CA HIS A 90 8.90 12.86 -9.58
C HIS A 90 9.71 13.27 -10.82
N GLY A 91 9.06 13.54 -11.96
CA GLY A 91 9.71 14.01 -13.18
C GLY A 91 10.30 12.91 -14.06
N GLU A 92 10.02 11.65 -13.75
CA GLU A 92 10.48 10.47 -14.51
C GLU A 92 9.33 9.86 -15.34
N SER A 93 9.60 8.78 -16.10
CA SER A 93 8.56 8.15 -16.93
C SER A 93 8.71 6.64 -17.03
N ALA A 94 7.58 5.95 -16.84
CA ALA A 94 7.36 4.53 -17.15
C ALA A 94 6.29 4.33 -18.23
N ASN A 95 6.12 5.32 -19.11
CA ASN A 95 5.12 5.28 -20.20
C ASN A 95 5.30 4.04 -21.07
N ASN A 96 4.20 3.34 -21.35
CA ASN A 96 4.17 2.16 -22.23
C ASN A 96 5.04 0.98 -21.74
N TYR A 97 5.37 0.89 -20.46
CA TYR A 97 6.07 -0.30 -19.93
C TYR A 97 5.21 -1.57 -19.95
N GLY A 98 3.90 -1.43 -20.18
CA GLY A 98 2.95 -2.55 -20.25
C GLY A 98 2.76 -3.24 -18.90
N ASP A 99 2.52 -4.54 -18.95
CA ASP A 99 2.34 -5.40 -17.77
C ASP A 99 3.54 -5.31 -16.82
N ALA A 100 3.28 -5.38 -15.51
CA ALA A 100 4.29 -5.26 -14.46
C ALA A 100 5.45 -6.25 -14.58
N LYS A 101 5.22 -7.47 -15.07
CA LYS A 101 6.27 -8.50 -15.31
C LYS A 101 7.33 -8.13 -16.36
N TYR A 102 7.17 -7.00 -17.05
CA TYR A 102 8.14 -6.48 -18.01
C TYR A 102 8.84 -5.22 -17.51
N TRP A 103 8.45 -4.70 -16.35
CA TRP A 103 8.93 -3.40 -15.87
C TRP A 103 10.41 -3.42 -15.50
N ASP A 104 10.93 -4.52 -14.95
CA ASP A 104 12.34 -4.65 -14.60
C ASP A 104 13.22 -4.65 -15.86
N ASP A 105 12.84 -5.43 -16.88
CA ASP A 105 13.51 -5.47 -18.18
C ASP A 105 13.44 -4.11 -18.90
N ASN A 106 12.26 -3.47 -18.93
CA ASN A 106 12.06 -2.19 -19.59
C ASN A 106 12.80 -1.05 -18.87
N ALA A 107 12.79 -1.05 -17.53
CA ALA A 107 13.53 -0.07 -16.74
C ALA A 107 15.04 -0.22 -16.96
N GLY A 108 15.55 -1.46 -16.93
CA GLY A 108 16.95 -1.73 -17.22
C GLY A 108 17.37 -1.29 -18.62
N GLN A 109 16.53 -1.53 -19.64
CA GLN A 109 16.77 -1.06 -21.00
C GLN A 109 16.80 0.47 -21.12
N ASN A 110 16.03 1.17 -20.28
CA ASN A 110 16.01 2.63 -20.22
C ASN A 110 17.07 3.21 -19.26
N GLY A 111 17.96 2.37 -18.70
CA GLY A 111 19.11 2.80 -17.93
C GLY A 111 18.87 3.00 -16.43
N TYR A 112 17.70 2.63 -15.92
CA TYR A 112 17.43 2.65 -14.49
C TYR A 112 18.09 1.46 -13.79
N GLN A 113 18.48 1.66 -12.54
CA GLN A 113 19.01 0.57 -11.72
C GLN A 113 17.87 -0.37 -11.33
N VAL A 114 18.13 -1.67 -11.47
CA VAL A 114 17.23 -2.75 -11.08
C VAL A 114 18.02 -3.76 -10.26
N ASP A 115 17.67 -3.93 -9.00
CA ASP A 115 18.42 -4.79 -8.08
C ASP A 115 17.52 -5.50 -7.06
N SER A 116 18.12 -5.95 -5.96
CA SER A 116 17.45 -6.62 -4.84
C SER A 116 17.51 -5.79 -3.55
N ASN A 117 17.74 -4.48 -3.64
CA ASN A 117 17.90 -3.59 -2.50
C ASN A 117 16.72 -2.61 -2.40
N PRO A 118 15.72 -2.91 -1.54
CA PRO A 118 14.60 -2.00 -1.35
C PRO A 118 15.05 -0.69 -0.70
N THR A 119 14.56 0.42 -1.23
CA THR A 119 14.65 1.74 -0.60
C THR A 119 13.29 2.43 -0.63
N PRO A 120 12.97 3.31 0.34
CA PRO A 120 11.78 4.15 0.25
C PRO A 120 11.69 4.85 -1.13
N GLY A 121 10.52 4.74 -1.76
CA GLY A 121 10.21 5.21 -3.11
C GLY A 121 10.63 4.28 -4.26
N SER A 122 11.52 3.29 -4.05
CA SER A 122 11.78 2.30 -5.11
C SER A 122 10.51 1.54 -5.46
N ILE A 123 10.44 1.06 -6.71
CA ILE A 123 9.31 0.26 -7.17
C ILE A 123 9.62 -1.21 -6.91
N ALA A 124 8.89 -1.84 -5.99
CA ALA A 124 8.89 -3.27 -5.80
C ALA A 124 8.15 -3.92 -6.98
N GLN A 125 8.84 -4.75 -7.75
CA GLN A 125 8.34 -5.40 -8.95
C GLN A 125 8.47 -6.92 -8.82
N THR A 126 7.49 -7.66 -9.35
CA THR A 126 7.57 -9.12 -9.48
C THR A 126 6.96 -9.58 -10.79
N ASP A 127 7.50 -10.67 -11.34
CA ASP A 127 6.97 -11.36 -12.53
C ASP A 127 5.89 -12.39 -12.18
N ALA A 128 5.65 -12.62 -10.89
CA ALA A 128 4.69 -13.58 -10.40
C ALA A 128 3.25 -13.24 -10.83
N GLY A 129 2.39 -14.25 -10.93
CA GLY A 129 1.05 -14.09 -11.49
C GLY A 129 1.03 -13.90 -13.01
N THR A 130 -0.15 -13.54 -13.54
CA THR A 130 -0.36 -13.45 -15.01
C THR A 130 0.27 -12.20 -15.61
N TYR A 131 0.24 -11.09 -14.87
CA TYR A 131 0.67 -9.76 -15.32
C TYR A 131 1.89 -9.23 -14.56
N GLY A 132 2.38 -9.94 -13.54
CA GLY A 132 3.29 -9.35 -12.56
C GLY A 132 2.56 -8.40 -11.62
N HIS A 133 3.32 -7.74 -10.74
CA HIS A 133 2.81 -6.63 -9.94
C HIS A 133 3.90 -5.59 -9.66
N VAL A 134 3.48 -4.35 -9.50
CA VAL A 134 4.33 -3.26 -9.03
C VAL A 134 3.70 -2.54 -7.84
N ALA A 135 4.52 -2.22 -6.85
CA ALA A 135 4.13 -1.46 -5.67
C ALA A 135 5.21 -0.45 -5.33
N ILE A 136 4.87 0.65 -4.68
CA ILE A 136 5.86 1.65 -4.28
C ILE A 136 6.27 1.36 -2.83
N VAL A 137 7.57 1.27 -2.57
CA VAL A 137 8.07 1.02 -1.22
C VAL A 137 7.89 2.27 -0.35
N ASP A 138 7.10 2.16 0.71
CA ASP A 138 6.98 3.19 1.74
C ASP A 138 8.18 3.14 2.70
N SER A 139 8.44 1.95 3.26
CA SER A 139 9.47 1.74 4.27
C SER A 139 9.96 0.30 4.31
N VAL A 140 11.18 0.10 4.80
CA VAL A 140 11.86 -1.21 4.85
C VAL A 140 12.16 -1.59 6.29
N HIS A 141 11.81 -2.81 6.69
CA HIS A 141 11.88 -3.33 8.05
C HIS A 141 12.46 -4.75 8.05
N GLY A 142 13.78 -4.87 7.89
CA GLY A 142 14.46 -6.16 7.77
C GLY A 142 14.12 -6.85 6.45
N ASP A 143 13.64 -8.09 6.51
CA ASP A 143 13.28 -8.89 5.33
C ASP A 143 11.84 -8.60 4.81
N THR A 144 11.26 -7.48 5.24
CA THR A 144 9.90 -7.05 4.89
C THR A 144 9.91 -5.57 4.52
N ALA A 145 9.05 -5.18 3.58
CA ALA A 145 8.80 -3.78 3.27
C ALA A 145 7.30 -3.48 3.35
N THR A 146 6.96 -2.31 3.88
CA THR A 146 5.61 -1.75 3.73
C THR A 146 5.55 -1.08 2.36
N VAL A 147 4.50 -1.40 1.59
CA VAL A 147 4.30 -0.88 0.24
C VAL A 147 2.92 -0.27 0.06
N GLU A 148 2.82 0.62 -0.91
CA GLU A 148 1.58 1.26 -1.34
C GLU A 148 1.30 0.91 -2.81
N ASP A 149 0.14 0.32 -3.09
CA ASP A 149 -0.24 -0.10 -4.44
C ASP A 149 -1.74 0.05 -4.71
N TYR A 150 -2.11 -0.28 -5.94
CA TYR A 150 -3.49 -0.47 -6.37
C TYR A 150 -3.68 -1.89 -6.86
N ASN A 151 -4.89 -2.41 -6.69
CA ASN A 151 -5.34 -3.67 -7.27
C ASN A 151 -4.62 -4.94 -6.77
N TRP A 152 -3.91 -4.90 -5.64
CA TRP A 152 -3.32 -6.10 -5.03
C TRP A 152 -4.37 -7.22 -4.81
N ALA A 153 -5.56 -6.84 -4.36
CA ALA A 153 -6.66 -7.77 -4.11
C ALA A 153 -7.51 -8.11 -5.35
N GLY A 154 -7.23 -7.50 -6.51
CA GLY A 154 -8.01 -7.72 -7.74
C GLY A 154 -9.36 -6.97 -7.77
N ASP A 155 -9.50 -5.92 -6.97
CA ASP A 155 -10.71 -5.09 -6.83
C ASP A 155 -10.50 -3.61 -7.24
N GLY A 156 -9.32 -3.30 -7.77
CA GLY A 156 -8.90 -1.97 -8.21
C GLY A 156 -8.75 -0.96 -7.07
N HIS A 157 -8.62 -1.38 -5.82
CA HIS A 157 -8.51 -0.45 -4.69
C HIS A 157 -7.06 -0.23 -4.25
N TYR A 158 -6.83 0.97 -3.70
CA TYR A 158 -5.58 1.32 -3.04
C TYR A 158 -5.39 0.47 -1.78
N LEU A 159 -4.17 0.01 -1.56
CA LEU A 159 -3.80 -0.77 -0.39
C LEU A 159 -2.44 -0.36 0.16
N VAL A 160 -2.32 -0.43 1.49
CA VAL A 160 -1.04 -0.37 2.20
C VAL A 160 -0.88 -1.69 2.94
N HIS A 161 0.18 -2.42 2.64
CA HIS A 161 0.40 -3.77 3.16
C HIS A 161 1.90 -4.10 3.17
N ASP A 162 2.25 -5.20 3.84
CA ASP A 162 3.62 -5.68 3.91
C ASP A 162 3.90 -6.79 2.89
N ILE A 163 5.07 -6.73 2.26
CA ILE A 163 5.57 -7.76 1.35
C ILE A 163 6.94 -8.31 1.82
N PRO A 164 7.24 -9.60 1.57
CA PRO A 164 8.58 -10.14 1.78
C PRO A 164 9.54 -9.58 0.72
N VAL A 165 10.65 -8.97 1.15
CA VAL A 165 11.55 -8.28 0.20
C VAL A 165 12.25 -9.23 -0.78
N GLY A 166 12.40 -10.49 -0.40
CA GLY A 166 13.08 -11.50 -1.20
C GLY A 166 12.30 -11.96 -2.44
N ASP A 167 11.00 -11.68 -2.51
CA ASP A 167 10.14 -12.11 -3.63
C ASP A 167 10.02 -11.05 -4.74
N PHE A 168 10.70 -9.91 -4.57
CA PHE A 168 10.60 -8.74 -5.45
C PHE A 168 11.98 -8.25 -5.92
N ARG A 169 11.97 -7.57 -7.06
CA ARG A 169 13.07 -6.74 -7.57
C ARG A 169 12.73 -5.27 -7.33
N TYR A 170 13.75 -4.43 -7.26
CA TYR A 170 13.58 -3.01 -6.95
C TYR A 170 14.11 -2.16 -8.08
N ILE A 171 13.21 -1.34 -8.64
CA ILE A 171 13.52 -0.41 -9.72
C ILE A 171 13.68 0.98 -9.11
N HIS A 172 14.80 1.63 -9.42
CA HIS A 172 15.19 2.92 -8.86
C HIS A 172 15.08 4.00 -9.93
N PHE A 173 13.93 4.69 -9.95
CA PHE A 173 13.68 5.80 -10.87
C PHE A 173 14.36 7.10 -10.44
N TYR A 174 14.61 7.26 -9.14
CA TYR A 174 15.20 8.47 -8.57
C TYR A 174 16.28 8.11 -7.54
N ALA A 175 17.26 9.01 -7.39
CA ALA A 175 18.48 8.82 -6.59
C ALA A 175 18.37 9.39 -5.17
#